data_AF-A0A965B0E3-F1
#
_entry.id   AF-A0A965B0E3-F1
#
_cell.length_a   1.000
_cell.length_b   1.000
_cell.length_c   1.000
_cell.angle_alpha   90.00
_cell.angle_beta   90.00
_cell.angle_gamma   90.00
#
_symmetry.space_group_name_H-M   'P 1'
#
loop_
_entity.id
_entity.type
_entity.pdbx_description
1 polymer ?
#
loop_
_entity_poly.entity_id
_entity_poly.type
_entity_poly.pdbx_seq_one_letter_code
_entity_poly.pdbx_strand_id
1 'polypeptide(L)'
;GRRLFFGRANCASCHSGPLFTDQGFHALGLPAFGPGRTRRFDPMPRDVGRMGKSDDLADAYRFRTPSLRNVALTAPYGHNGAYPTLEGIIRHHADAVGMRKKWTRDMAQLPNVPWLQEIDFVIQSDTREMARQDAAIDIKPMSLSDRDIADLVAFLNSLTDYRAKERPLGRPNSVPSGLPVD
;
A
#
# COMPACT_ATOMS: atom_id res chain seq x y z
N GLY A 1 -4.17 -4.52 -20.83
CA GLY A 1 -4.54 -4.49 -19.40
C GLY A 1 -5.03 -5.81 -18.84
N ARG A 2 -6.33 -6.12 -18.96
CA ARG A 2 -6.96 -7.33 -18.39
C ARG A 2 -6.17 -8.63 -18.65
N ARG A 3 -5.69 -8.84 -19.87
CA ARG A 3 -4.91 -10.03 -20.25
C ARG A 3 -3.58 -10.14 -19.48
N LEU A 4 -2.93 -9.03 -19.16
CA LEU A 4 -1.72 -9.02 -18.33
C LEU A 4 -2.07 -9.40 -16.89
N PHE A 5 -3.12 -8.78 -16.33
CA PHE A 5 -3.57 -8.96 -14.96
C PHE A 5 -3.89 -10.43 -14.62
N PHE A 6 -4.63 -11.10 -15.49
CA PHE A 6 -4.99 -12.52 -15.36
C PHE A 6 -3.98 -13.48 -16.01
N GLY A 7 -2.90 -12.95 -16.58
CA GLY A 7 -1.90 -13.72 -17.32
C GLY A 7 -0.51 -13.50 -16.72
N ARG A 8 0.44 -13.13 -17.58
CA ARG A 8 1.87 -13.09 -17.21
C ARG A 8 2.25 -12.12 -16.08
N ALA A 9 1.45 -11.08 -15.82
CA ALA A 9 1.72 -10.18 -14.69
C ALA A 9 1.20 -10.77 -13.36
N ASN A 10 0.40 -11.84 -13.44
CA ASN A 10 -0.04 -12.67 -12.33
C ASN A 10 -0.70 -11.92 -11.15
N CYS A 11 -1.23 -10.72 -11.38
CA CYS A 11 -1.86 -9.91 -10.33
C CYS A 11 -3.06 -10.66 -9.70
N ALA A 12 -3.76 -11.45 -10.53
CA ALA A 12 -4.90 -12.25 -10.11
C ALA A 12 -4.56 -13.41 -9.16
N SER A 13 -3.28 -13.72 -8.89
CA SER A 13 -2.93 -14.74 -7.89
C SER A 13 -3.36 -14.34 -6.48
N CYS A 14 -3.33 -13.05 -6.17
CA CYS A 14 -3.80 -12.48 -4.91
C CYS A 14 -5.07 -11.63 -5.12
N HIS A 15 -5.16 -10.90 -6.22
CA HIS A 15 -6.33 -10.06 -6.52
C HIS A 15 -7.38 -10.81 -7.36
N SER A 16 -8.00 -11.82 -6.74
CA SER A 16 -8.93 -12.74 -7.41
C SER A 16 -10.40 -12.53 -7.01
N GLY A 17 -11.30 -13.22 -7.73
CA GLY A 17 -12.73 -13.23 -7.43
C GLY A 17 -13.46 -11.90 -7.70
N PRO A 18 -14.75 -11.81 -7.35
CA PRO A 18 -15.60 -10.66 -7.68
C PRO A 18 -15.16 -9.34 -7.06
N LEU A 19 -14.37 -9.38 -5.98
CA LEU A 19 -13.85 -8.21 -5.27
C LEU A 19 -12.38 -7.92 -5.59
N PHE A 20 -11.72 -8.72 -6.44
CA PHE A 20 -10.29 -8.59 -6.73
C PHE A 20 -9.43 -8.64 -5.45
N THR A 21 -9.72 -9.59 -4.58
CA THR A 21 -8.98 -9.89 -3.35
C THR A 21 -9.25 -11.34 -2.93
N ASP A 22 -8.19 -12.05 -2.57
CA ASP A 22 -8.20 -13.34 -1.89
C ASP A 22 -8.42 -13.22 -0.38
N GLN A 23 -8.41 -11.98 0.16
CA GLN A 23 -8.40 -11.67 1.59
C GLN A 23 -7.23 -12.27 2.38
N GLY A 24 -6.22 -12.78 1.68
CA GLY A 24 -4.97 -13.31 2.22
C GLY A 24 -4.05 -12.20 2.70
N PHE A 25 -2.92 -12.58 3.29
CA PHE A 25 -1.94 -11.68 3.87
C PHE A 25 -0.59 -11.87 3.19
N HIS A 26 -0.03 -10.80 2.64
CA HIS A 26 1.20 -10.84 1.85
C HIS A 26 2.13 -9.68 2.21
N ALA A 27 3.43 -9.93 2.17
CA ALA A 27 4.46 -8.93 2.40
C ALA A 27 4.96 -8.37 1.05
N LEU A 28 4.48 -7.18 0.69
CA LEU A 28 4.90 -6.48 -0.52
C LEU A 28 6.25 -5.75 -0.37
N GLY A 29 6.71 -5.56 0.87
CA GLY A 29 7.93 -4.80 1.17
C GLY A 29 7.84 -3.35 0.71
N LEU A 30 6.78 -2.62 1.08
CA LEU A 30 6.68 -1.18 0.82
C LEU A 30 7.75 -0.40 1.64
N PRO A 31 8.17 0.80 1.20
CA PRO A 31 8.98 1.70 2.02
C PRO A 31 8.35 1.91 3.39
N ALA A 32 9.10 1.64 4.47
CA ALA A 32 8.64 1.84 5.83
C ALA A 32 8.77 3.30 6.26
N PHE A 33 7.69 3.87 6.78
CA PHE A 33 7.63 5.20 7.37
C PHE A 33 6.37 5.33 8.23
N GLY A 34 6.29 6.43 8.98
CA GLY A 34 5.24 6.74 9.94
C GLY A 34 5.41 5.97 11.26
N PRO A 35 4.52 6.24 12.24
CA PRO A 35 4.57 5.60 13.56
C PRO A 35 4.31 4.08 13.49
N GLY A 36 3.65 3.63 12.42
CA GLY A 36 3.27 2.24 12.19
C GLY A 36 2.27 1.69 13.20
N ARG A 37 2.01 0.38 13.10
CA ARG A 37 1.26 -0.40 14.09
C ARG A 37 2.17 -1.44 14.72
N THR A 38 2.75 -1.08 15.85
CA THR A 38 3.73 -1.93 16.55
C THR A 38 3.04 -2.93 17.50
N ARG A 39 3.78 -3.96 17.97
CA ARG A 39 3.26 -4.88 19.00
C ARG A 39 3.07 -4.13 20.33
N ARG A 40 2.17 -4.60 21.19
CA ARG A 40 2.02 -4.04 22.53
C ARG A 40 3.37 -4.11 23.26
N PHE A 41 3.90 -2.97 23.70
CA PHE A 41 5.20 -2.79 24.37
C PHE A 41 6.45 -2.93 23.50
N ASP A 42 6.33 -2.90 22.17
CA ASP A 42 7.50 -2.78 21.31
C ASP A 42 8.01 -1.31 21.35
N PRO A 43 9.27 -1.08 21.74
CA PRO A 43 9.82 0.27 21.86
C PRO A 43 10.11 0.92 20.50
N MET A 44 10.08 0.14 19.40
CA MET A 44 10.32 0.65 18.06
C MET A 44 8.99 1.03 17.38
N PRO A 45 8.83 2.27 16.87
CA PRO A 45 7.74 2.62 15.98
C PRO A 45 7.93 1.91 14.64
N ARG A 46 7.19 0.82 14.45
CA ARG A 46 7.19 0.01 13.23
C ARG A 46 5.81 -0.57 12.96
N ASP A 47 5.50 -0.82 11.69
CA ASP A 47 4.31 -1.58 11.32
C ASP A 47 4.67 -3.04 11.07
N VAL A 48 4.25 -3.91 11.98
CA VAL A 48 4.51 -5.35 11.88
C VAL A 48 3.44 -6.09 11.09
N GLY A 49 2.42 -5.39 10.56
CA GLY A 49 1.33 -5.98 9.81
C GLY A 49 0.51 -6.97 10.64
N ARG A 50 0.16 -8.11 10.04
CA ARG A 50 -0.69 -9.15 10.63
C ARG A 50 -0.14 -9.69 11.96
N MET A 51 1.19 -9.76 12.09
CA MET A 51 1.87 -10.19 13.31
C MET A 51 1.43 -9.43 14.55
N GLY A 52 1.06 -8.14 14.43
CA GLY A 52 0.58 -7.34 15.56
C GLY A 52 -0.73 -7.85 16.17
N LYS A 53 -1.43 -8.77 15.50
CA LYS A 53 -2.65 -9.43 15.98
C LYS A 53 -2.47 -10.92 16.28
N SER A 54 -1.67 -11.63 15.49
CA SER A 54 -1.48 -13.08 15.64
C SER A 54 -0.34 -13.47 16.59
N ASP A 55 0.58 -12.55 16.87
CA ASP A 55 1.85 -12.80 17.57
C ASP A 55 2.79 -13.82 16.90
N ASP A 56 2.48 -14.31 15.69
CA ASP A 56 3.31 -15.22 14.91
C ASP A 56 4.34 -14.45 14.06
N LEU A 57 5.60 -14.88 14.10
CA LEU A 57 6.67 -14.32 13.26
C LEU A 57 6.45 -14.61 11.77
N ALA A 58 5.76 -15.69 11.41
CA ALA A 58 5.41 -15.99 10.03
C ALA A 58 4.40 -14.98 9.44
N ASP A 59 3.72 -14.19 10.27
CA ASP A 59 2.79 -13.14 9.84
C ASP A 59 3.43 -11.75 9.76
N ALA A 60 4.74 -11.64 10.01
CA ALA A 60 5.43 -10.35 10.05
C ALA A 60 5.37 -9.63 8.68
N TYR A 61 5.04 -8.35 8.71
CA TYR A 61 5.01 -7.44 7.54
C TYR A 61 4.00 -7.81 6.46
N ARG A 62 3.10 -8.77 6.77
CA ARG A 62 2.05 -9.20 5.85
C ARG A 62 0.79 -8.38 6.07
N PHE A 63 0.26 -7.82 5.00
CA PHE A 63 -0.95 -7.01 5.00
C PHE A 63 -2.02 -7.68 4.16
N ARG A 64 -3.29 -7.47 4.55
CA ARG A 64 -4.41 -8.07 3.82
C ARG A 64 -4.46 -7.52 2.39
N THR A 65 -4.64 -8.39 1.40
CA THR A 65 -4.91 -7.97 0.02
C THR A 65 -6.16 -7.09 -0.03
N PRO A 66 -6.06 -5.80 -0.39
CA PRO A 66 -7.24 -4.95 -0.51
C PRO A 66 -8.04 -5.29 -1.77
N SER A 67 -9.34 -4.99 -1.75
CA SER A 67 -10.17 -4.99 -2.97
C SER A 67 -9.64 -3.96 -3.96
N LEU A 68 -9.67 -4.27 -5.26
CA LEU A 68 -9.30 -3.32 -6.32
C LEU A 68 -10.50 -2.56 -6.92
N ARG A 69 -11.73 -2.79 -6.43
CA ARG A 69 -12.88 -1.97 -6.84
C ARG A 69 -12.67 -0.53 -6.38
N ASN A 70 -12.89 0.41 -7.29
CA ASN A 70 -12.66 1.85 -7.09
C ASN A 70 -11.22 2.24 -6.74
N VAL A 71 -10.23 1.38 -6.98
CA VAL A 71 -8.82 1.66 -6.62
C VAL A 71 -8.31 2.94 -7.26
N ALA A 72 -8.77 3.30 -8.46
CA ALA A 72 -8.37 4.54 -9.13
C ALA A 72 -8.80 5.83 -8.39
N LEU A 73 -9.67 5.75 -7.37
CA LEU A 73 -10.18 6.89 -6.61
C LEU A 73 -9.60 7.00 -5.20
N THR A 74 -8.65 6.14 -4.83
CA THR A 74 -8.20 5.98 -3.44
C THR A 74 -6.70 6.16 -3.28
N ALA A 75 -6.09 7.01 -4.09
CA ALA A 75 -4.71 7.44 -3.84
C ALA A 75 -4.60 8.12 -2.46
N PRO A 76 -3.45 8.06 -1.78
CA PRO A 76 -2.23 7.32 -2.17
C PRO A 76 -2.34 5.80 -1.90
N TYR A 77 -1.39 5.02 -2.42
CA TYR A 77 -1.43 3.56 -2.50
C TYR A 77 -0.42 2.88 -1.57
N GLY A 78 -0.81 1.69 -1.08
CA GLY A 78 -0.07 0.93 -0.06
C GLY A 78 -0.75 1.05 1.31
N HIS A 79 -0.36 0.20 2.27
CA HIS A 79 -0.97 0.24 3.61
C HIS A 79 -0.69 1.55 4.37
N ASN A 80 0.40 2.23 4.00
CA ASN A 80 0.85 3.50 4.56
C ASN A 80 0.82 4.66 3.54
N GLY A 81 0.29 4.45 2.33
CA GLY A 81 0.27 5.49 1.29
C GLY A 81 1.62 5.77 0.63
N ALA A 82 2.55 4.80 0.59
CA ALA A 82 3.89 4.98 0.04
C ALA A 82 3.97 5.50 -1.39
N TYR A 83 2.98 5.22 -2.24
CA TYR A 83 3.02 5.60 -3.66
C TYR A 83 1.85 6.54 -4.00
N PRO A 84 2.10 7.72 -4.59
CA PRO A 84 1.03 8.67 -4.91
C PRO A 84 0.20 8.26 -6.13
N THR A 85 0.70 7.35 -6.97
CA THR A 85 0.08 6.98 -8.25
C THR A 85 -0.10 5.47 -8.42
N LEU A 86 -1.12 5.07 -9.19
CA LEU A 86 -1.32 3.67 -9.58
C LEU A 86 -0.09 3.11 -10.31
N GLU A 87 0.53 3.93 -11.15
CA GLU A 87 1.75 3.57 -11.84
C GLU A 87 2.88 3.22 -10.85
N GLY A 88 3.11 4.07 -9.85
CA GLY A 88 4.16 3.85 -8.85
C GLY A 88 3.97 2.53 -8.09
N ILE A 89 2.75 2.26 -7.62
CA ILE A 89 2.46 1.01 -6.90
C ILE A 89 2.52 -0.22 -7.82
N ILE A 90 2.13 -0.12 -9.10
CA ILE A 90 2.28 -1.24 -10.06
C ILE A 90 3.77 -1.51 -10.32
N ARG A 91 4.59 -0.47 -10.49
CA ARG A 91 6.05 -0.62 -10.61
C ARG A 91 6.65 -1.28 -9.37
N HIS A 92 6.15 -0.96 -8.18
CA HIS A 92 6.58 -1.62 -6.93
C HIS A 92 6.25 -3.12 -6.94
N HIS A 93 5.08 -3.51 -7.43
CA HIS A 93 4.74 -4.94 -7.58
C HIS A 93 5.66 -5.65 -8.58
N ALA A 94 6.14 -4.95 -9.61
CA ALA A 94 7.07 -5.50 -10.59
C ALA A 94 8.50 -5.62 -10.06
N ASP A 95 8.96 -4.68 -9.23
CA ASP A 95 10.31 -4.66 -8.67
C ASP A 95 10.34 -3.92 -7.32
N ALA A 96 9.99 -4.62 -6.24
CA ALA A 96 9.90 -4.02 -4.91
C ALA A 96 11.25 -3.45 -4.44
N VAL A 97 12.34 -4.19 -4.67
CA VAL A 97 13.68 -3.80 -4.24
C VAL A 97 14.18 -2.60 -5.02
N GLY A 98 14.06 -2.62 -6.35
CA GLY A 98 14.49 -1.50 -7.19
C GLY A 98 13.63 -0.25 -6.98
N MET A 99 12.32 -0.40 -6.78
CA MET A 99 11.44 0.73 -6.50
C MET A 99 11.69 1.32 -5.11
N ARG A 100 12.00 0.52 -4.10
CA ARG A 100 12.43 1.05 -2.79
C ARG A 100 13.72 1.86 -2.85
N LYS A 101 14.67 1.48 -3.71
CA LYS A 101 15.89 2.27 -3.93
C LYS A 101 15.63 3.61 -4.63
N LYS A 102 14.60 3.67 -5.48
CA LYS A 102 14.20 4.88 -6.21
C LYS A 102 13.23 5.77 -5.43
N TRP A 103 12.64 5.24 -4.37
CA TRP A 103 11.63 5.91 -3.59
C TRP A 103 12.23 7.08 -2.79
N THR A 104 11.52 8.22 -2.77
CA THR A 104 11.91 9.41 -2.00
C THR A 104 10.83 9.76 -0.99
N ARG A 105 11.23 10.44 0.09
CA ARG A 105 10.31 10.83 1.19
C ARG A 105 9.13 11.69 0.73
N ASP A 106 9.32 12.50 -0.32
CA ASP A 106 8.26 13.35 -0.90
C ASP A 106 7.11 12.54 -1.51
N MET A 107 7.34 11.26 -1.85
CA MET A 107 6.29 10.38 -2.37
C MET A 107 5.25 9.99 -1.31
N ALA A 108 5.59 10.06 -0.02
CA ALA A 108 4.67 9.72 1.08
C ALA A 108 3.53 10.74 1.27
N GLN A 109 3.60 11.93 0.66
CA GLN A 109 2.60 13.00 0.76
C GLN A 109 2.11 13.26 2.20
N LEU A 110 3.04 13.26 3.16
CA LEU A 110 2.71 13.39 4.58
C LEU A 110 2.16 14.78 4.91
N PRO A 111 1.18 14.88 5.83
CA PRO A 111 0.66 16.16 6.28
C PRO A 111 1.74 16.95 7.03
N ASN A 112 1.63 18.28 7.03
CA ASN A 112 2.54 19.14 7.78
C ASN A 112 2.20 19.10 9.29
N VAL A 113 2.78 18.13 10.00
CA VAL A 113 2.59 17.93 11.44
C VAL A 113 3.96 17.95 12.13
N PRO A 114 4.42 19.11 12.65
CA PRO A 114 5.80 19.28 13.13
C PRO A 114 6.24 18.24 14.16
N TRP A 115 5.34 17.84 15.07
CA TRP A 115 5.65 16.87 16.11
C TRP A 115 5.70 15.40 15.64
N LEU A 116 5.23 15.10 14.43
CA LEU A 116 5.33 13.74 13.82
C LEU A 116 6.49 13.65 12.82
N GLN A 117 6.82 14.77 12.15
CA GLN A 117 7.87 14.82 11.13
C GLN A 117 9.22 14.30 11.60
N GLU A 118 9.55 14.52 12.87
CA GLU A 118 10.82 14.06 13.46
C GLU A 118 10.96 12.53 13.47
N ILE A 119 9.84 11.80 13.53
CA ILE A 119 9.82 10.35 13.68
C ILE A 119 9.34 9.59 12.44
N ASP A 120 8.81 10.27 11.43
CA ASP A 120 8.23 9.64 10.24
C ASP A 120 9.18 8.66 9.54
N PHE A 121 10.49 8.88 9.60
CA PHE A 121 11.47 8.05 8.89
C PHE A 121 12.49 7.37 9.81
N VAL A 122 12.31 7.43 11.14
CA VAL A 122 13.26 6.84 12.11
C VAL A 122 13.44 5.35 11.86
N ILE A 123 12.38 4.65 11.48
CA ILE A 123 12.41 3.21 11.17
C ILE A 123 13.45 2.85 10.09
N GLN A 124 13.72 3.73 9.13
CA GLN A 124 14.67 3.49 8.05
C GLN A 124 16.13 3.49 8.52
N SER A 125 16.40 4.03 9.71
CA SER A 125 17.73 4.00 10.34
C SER A 125 18.06 2.66 10.99
N ASP A 126 17.06 1.82 11.28
CA ASP A 126 17.27 0.48 11.82
C ASP A 126 17.59 -0.51 10.69
N THR A 127 18.88 -0.65 10.39
CA THR A 127 19.38 -1.56 9.35
C THR A 127 18.96 -3.03 9.56
N ARG A 128 18.76 -3.48 10.80
CA ARG A 128 18.34 -4.86 11.09
C ARG A 128 16.86 -5.04 10.78
N GLU A 129 16.04 -4.07 11.13
CA GLU A 129 14.63 -4.06 10.80
C GLU A 129 14.39 -3.95 9.29
N MET A 130 15.15 -3.09 8.60
CA MET A 130 15.10 -3.00 7.14
C MET A 130 15.48 -4.33 6.48
N ALA A 131 16.51 -5.01 6.97
CA ALA A 131 16.90 -6.34 6.48
C ALA A 131 15.82 -7.41 6.76
N ARG A 132 15.13 -7.36 7.92
CA ARG A 132 14.00 -8.25 8.22
C ARG A 132 12.84 -8.07 7.24
N GLN A 133 12.50 -6.82 6.92
CA GLN A 133 11.44 -6.52 5.95
C GLN A 133 11.81 -7.00 4.54
N ASP A 134 13.07 -6.84 4.13
CA ASP A 134 13.57 -7.30 2.83
C ASP A 134 13.49 -8.83 2.71
N ALA A 135 13.85 -9.55 3.78
CA ALA A 135 13.80 -11.00 3.82
C ALA A 135 12.36 -11.56 3.81
N ALA A 136 11.36 -10.74 4.14
CA ALA A 136 9.96 -11.16 4.22
C ALA A 136 9.18 -10.98 2.91
N ILE A 137 9.75 -10.34 1.88
CA ILE A 137 9.03 -10.00 0.63
C ILE A 137 8.54 -11.27 -0.09
N ASP A 138 7.22 -11.35 -0.30
CA ASP A 138 6.55 -12.50 -0.94
C ASP A 138 6.53 -12.39 -2.47
N ILE A 139 6.58 -11.18 -3.02
CA ILE A 139 6.53 -10.94 -4.47
C ILE A 139 7.90 -11.12 -5.12
N LYS A 140 7.90 -11.74 -6.31
CA LYS A 140 9.11 -11.95 -7.11
C LYS A 140 9.23 -10.86 -8.19
N PRO A 141 10.44 -10.35 -8.47
CA PRO A 141 10.64 -9.40 -9.53
C PRO A 141 10.15 -9.92 -10.89
N MET A 142 9.55 -9.04 -11.68
CA MET A 142 9.12 -9.32 -13.04
C MET A 142 9.32 -8.11 -13.96
N SER A 143 9.52 -8.37 -15.24
CA SER A 143 9.67 -7.30 -16.24
C SER A 143 8.30 -6.89 -16.80
N LEU A 144 7.97 -5.62 -16.60
CA LEU A 144 6.86 -4.94 -17.25
C LEU A 144 7.41 -3.73 -18.00
N SER A 145 7.07 -3.61 -19.28
CA SER A 145 7.35 -2.40 -20.05
C SER A 145 6.43 -1.27 -19.61
N ASP A 146 6.77 -0.03 -19.97
CA ASP A 146 5.88 1.11 -19.70
C ASP A 146 4.50 0.95 -20.35
N ARG A 147 4.45 0.30 -21.52
CA ARG A 147 3.19 -0.06 -22.18
C ARG A 147 2.37 -1.04 -21.34
N ASP A 148 3.00 -2.05 -20.75
CA ASP A 148 2.30 -3.02 -19.88
C ASP A 148 1.72 -2.35 -18.64
N ILE A 149 2.48 -1.43 -18.05
CA ILE A 149 2.06 -0.69 -16.87
C ILE A 149 0.87 0.22 -17.22
N ALA A 150 0.96 0.97 -18.32
CA ALA A 150 -0.15 1.80 -18.81
C ALA A 150 -1.41 0.96 -19.07
N ASP A 151 -1.23 -0.20 -19.68
CA ASP A 151 -2.29 -1.18 -19.92
C ASP A 151 -2.95 -1.67 -18.63
N LEU A 152 -2.15 -1.97 -17.59
CA LEU A 152 -2.64 -2.37 -16.27
C LEU A 152 -3.38 -1.23 -15.58
N VAL A 153 -2.86 0.00 -15.63
CA VAL A 153 -3.53 1.20 -15.13
C VAL A 153 -4.89 1.37 -15.81
N ALA A 154 -4.97 1.24 -17.14
CA ALA A 154 -6.24 1.33 -17.87
C ALA A 154 -7.24 0.26 -17.41
N PHE A 155 -6.78 -0.96 -17.15
CA PHE A 155 -7.64 -2.01 -16.59
C PHE A 155 -8.13 -1.67 -15.18
N LEU A 156 -7.28 -1.20 -14.28
CA LEU A 156 -7.68 -0.82 -12.92
C LEU A 156 -8.66 0.35 -12.91
N ASN A 157 -8.51 1.31 -13.84
CA ASN A 157 -9.49 2.39 -14.02
C ASN A 157 -10.89 1.86 -14.39
N SER A 158 -10.97 0.78 -15.19
CA SER A 158 -12.25 0.14 -15.55
C SER A 158 -12.99 -0.50 -14.37
N LEU A 159 -12.33 -0.64 -13.20
CA LEU A 159 -12.94 -1.16 -11.97
C LEU A 159 -13.62 -0.07 -11.12
N THR A 160 -13.77 1.14 -11.67
CA THR A 160 -14.33 2.30 -11.00
C THR A 160 -15.84 2.40 -11.24
N ASP A 161 -16.63 2.44 -10.17
CA ASP A 161 -18.00 2.98 -10.21
C ASP A 161 -17.92 4.50 -10.04
N TYR A 162 -18.18 5.25 -11.11
CA TYR A 162 -18.11 6.71 -11.07
C TYR A 162 -19.14 7.34 -10.12
N ARG A 163 -20.25 6.64 -9.83
CA ARG A 163 -21.23 7.09 -8.82
C ARG A 163 -20.67 7.03 -7.40
N ALA A 164 -19.55 6.33 -7.15
CA ALA A 164 -18.87 6.38 -5.86
C ALA A 164 -18.38 7.80 -5.49
N LYS A 165 -18.23 8.69 -6.48
CA LYS A 165 -17.96 10.12 -6.25
C LYS A 165 -19.21 10.87 -5.77
N GLU A 166 -20.38 10.40 -6.15
CA GLU A 166 -21.69 10.96 -5.80
C GLU A 166 -22.20 10.24 -4.54
N ARG A 167 -21.69 10.65 -3.36
CA ARG A 167 -22.12 10.06 -2.09
C ARG A 167 -23.61 10.37 -1.87
N PRO A 168 -24.48 9.37 -1.63
CA PRO A 168 -25.92 9.60 -1.42
C PRO A 168 -26.25 10.56 -0.28
N LEU A 169 -25.35 10.64 0.71
CA LEU A 169 -25.48 11.49 1.90
C LEU A 169 -24.61 12.76 1.84
N GLY A 170 -23.88 12.98 0.74
CA GLY A 170 -22.90 14.05 0.63
C GLY A 170 -21.70 13.89 1.58
N ARG A 171 -20.93 14.97 1.74
CA ARG A 171 -19.92 15.12 2.78
C ARG A 171 -20.53 16.02 3.87
N PRO A 172 -20.59 15.59 5.14
CA PRO A 172 -21.13 16.44 6.21
C PRO A 172 -20.26 17.68 6.40
N ASN A 173 -20.88 18.80 6.79
CA ASN A 173 -20.19 20.06 7.03
C ASN A 173 -19.25 19.99 8.25
N SER A 174 -19.59 19.14 9.23
CA SER A 174 -18.80 18.92 10.44
C SER A 174 -18.88 17.47 10.92
N VAL A 175 -17.87 17.03 11.65
CA VAL A 175 -17.93 15.79 12.44
C VAL A 175 -18.73 16.01 13.73
N PRO A 176 -19.20 14.96 14.43
CA PRO A 176 -19.97 15.09 15.68
C PRO A 176 -19.28 15.90 16.79
N SER A 177 -17.96 16.06 16.74
CA SER A 177 -17.21 16.93 17.66
C SER A 177 -17.28 18.43 17.32
N GLY A 178 -17.96 18.81 16.23
CA GLY A 178 -18.10 20.19 15.77
C GLY A 178 -16.95 20.70 14.89
N LEU A 179 -15.88 19.90 14.70
CA LEU A 179 -14.78 20.25 13.80
C LEU A 179 -15.24 20.20 12.33
N PRO A 180 -14.75 21.10 11.47
CA PRO A 180 -15.03 21.02 10.04
C PRO A 180 -14.48 19.72 9.46
N VAL A 181 -15.19 19.18 8.47
CA VAL A 181 -14.60 18.18 7.58
C VAL A 181 -13.87 18.98 6.51
N ASP A 182 -12.57 18.77 6.33
CA ASP A 182 -11.64 19.39 5.37
C ASP A 182 -11.49 18.62 4.06
#